data_AF-A0A011QUA7-F1
#
_entry.id   AF-A0A011QUA7-F1
#
_cell.length_a   1.000
_cell.length_b   1.000
_cell.length_c   1.000
_cell.angle_alpha   90.00
_cell.angle_beta   90.00
_cell.angle_gamma   90.00
#
_symmetry.space_group_name_H-M   'P 1'
#
loop_
_entity.id
_entity.type
_entity.pdbx_description
1 polymer ?
#
loop_
_entity_poly.entity_id
_entity_poly.type
_entity_poly.pdbx_seq_one_letter_code
_entity_poly.pdbx_strand_id
1 'polypeptide(L)' 'MPPQLHDPIRQDAVLLTRGRGRQGPTALLEYLRGEKATSIIKSFGYER' A
#
# COMPACT_ATOMS: atom_id res chain seq x y z
N MET A 1 -1.96 -12.06 -15.54
CA MET A 1 -3.18 -12.83 -15.88
C MET A 1 -4.27 -11.86 -16.31
N PRO A 2 -5.27 -12.26 -17.11
CA PRO A 2 -6.31 -11.35 -17.56
C PRO A 2 -7.09 -10.79 -16.35
N PRO A 3 -7.20 -9.46 -16.18
CA PRO A 3 -7.88 -8.86 -15.04
C PRO A 3 -9.39 -9.13 -15.02
N GLN A 4 -9.98 -9.66 -16.10
CA GLN A 4 -11.40 -10.05 -16.12
C GLN A 4 -11.71 -11.37 -15.41
N LEU A 5 -10.68 -12.13 -15.01
CA LEU A 5 -10.86 -13.47 -14.43
C LEU A 5 -10.72 -13.49 -12.90
N HIS A 6 -10.22 -12.40 -12.30
CA HIS A 6 -9.93 -12.32 -10.88
C HIS A 6 -10.10 -10.89 -10.37
N ASP A 7 -10.54 -10.76 -9.12
CA ASP A 7 -10.56 -9.47 -8.45
C ASP A 7 -9.13 -8.95 -8.24
N PRO A 8 -8.91 -7.63 -8.38
CA PRO A 8 -7.61 -7.02 -8.10
C PRO A 8 -7.15 -7.29 -6.67
N ILE A 9 -5.86 -7.62 -6.51
CA ILE A 9 -5.24 -7.77 -5.19
C ILE A 9 -4.91 -6.37 -4.65
N ARG A 10 -5.80 -5.84 -3.80
CA ARG A 10 -5.65 -4.53 -3.17
C ARG A 10 -4.48 -4.50 -2.17
N GLN A 11 -3.77 -3.37 -2.14
CA GLN A 11 -2.62 -3.14 -1.27
C GLN A 11 -2.96 -2.19 -0.12
N ASP A 12 -3.84 -2.66 0.77
CA ASP A 12 -4.23 -1.92 1.97
C ASP A 12 -3.20 -2.07 3.10
N ALA A 13 -2.97 -0.99 3.84
CA ALA A 13 -2.03 -0.96 4.95
C ALA A 13 -2.67 -0.33 6.20
N VAL A 14 -2.51 -0.99 7.35
CA VAL A 14 -3.05 -0.55 8.63
C VAL A 14 -1.95 -0.43 9.69
N LEU A 15 -2.10 0.53 10.59
CA LEU A 15 -1.23 0.67 11.75
C LEU A 15 -1.69 -0.25 12.87
N LEU A 16 -0.82 -1.16 13.32
CA LEU A 16 -1.10 -1.95 14.52
C LEU A 16 -1.19 -1.05 15.76
N THR A 17 -2.04 -1.40 16.72
CA THR A 17 -2.22 -0.63 17.96
C THR A 17 -0.91 -0.37 18.71
N ARG A 18 0.02 -1.34 18.71
CA ARG A 18 1.36 -1.22 19.32
C ARG A 18 2.24 -0.15 18.66
N GLY A 19 1.97 0.17 17.38
CA GLY A 19 2.66 1.18 16.60
C GLY A 19 2.06 2.59 16.74
N ARG A 20 0.92 2.73 17.42
CA ARG A 20 0.26 4.03 17.65
C ARG A 20 1.21 4.99 18.37
N GLY A 21 1.34 6.21 17.84
CA GLY A 21 2.22 7.24 18.39
C GLY A 21 3.71 7.06 18.09
N ARG A 22 4.11 6.03 17.35
CA ARG A 22 5.50 5.85 16.89
C ARG A 22 5.71 6.54 15.55
N GLN A 23 6.79 7.31 15.42
CA GLN A 23 7.06 8.08 14.21
C GLN A 23 7.32 7.18 12.98
N GLY A 24 8.07 6.08 13.14
CA GLY A 24 8.44 5.19 12.03
C GLY A 24 7.25 4.58 11.29
N PRO A 25 6.35 3.85 11.98
CA PRO A 25 5.15 3.28 11.35
C PRO A 25 4.23 4.33 10.71
N THR A 26 4.10 5.51 11.32
CA THR A 26 3.34 6.63 10.75
C THR A 26 3.97 7.13 9.45
N ALA A 27 5.28 7.38 9.45
CA ALA A 27 6.02 7.82 8.27
C ALA A 27 5.96 6.78 7.13
N LEU A 28 5.96 5.49 7.46
CA LEU A 28 5.76 4.43 6.46
C LEU A 28 4.37 4.49 5.83
N LEU A 29 3.31 4.69 6.63
CA LEU A 29 1.96 4.83 6.08
C LEU A 29 1.78 6.10 5.24
N GLU A 30 2.43 7.19 5.60
CA GLU A 30 2.46 8.41 4.79
C GLU A 30 3.20 8.20 3.47
N TYR A 31 4.39 7.58 3.52
CA TYR A 31 5.15 7.22 2.33
C TYR A 31 4.34 6.32 1.39
N LEU A 32 3.70 5.29 1.94
CA LEU A 32 2.90 4.38 1.15
C LEU A 32 1.80 5.12 0.40
N ARG A 33 1.18 6.17 0.96
CA ARG A 33 0.15 6.99 0.28
C ARG A 33 0.70 7.92 -0.80
N GLY A 34 2.00 8.16 -0.85
CA GLY A 34 2.63 9.04 -1.83
C GLY A 34 2.65 8.49 -3.26
N GLU A 35 2.87 9.38 -4.22
CA GLU A 35 2.93 9.04 -5.65
C GLU A 35 4.07 8.06 -5.96
N LYS A 36 5.23 8.23 -5.31
CA LYS A 36 6.39 7.35 -5.49
C LYS A 36 6.05 5.89 -5.15
N ALA A 37 5.47 5.66 -3.98
CA ALA A 37 5.07 4.31 -3.57
C ALA A 37 3.96 3.77 -4.47
N THR A 38 3.00 4.61 -4.86
CA THR A 38 1.91 4.24 -5.79
C THR A 38 2.46 3.77 -7.14
N SER A 39 3.45 4.48 -7.70
CA SER A 39 4.10 4.14 -8.96
C SER A 39 4.81 2.78 -8.88
N ILE A 40 5.53 2.53 -7.78
CA ILE A 40 6.19 1.24 -7.54
C ILE A 40 5.15 0.11 -7.47
N ILE A 41 4.09 0.26 -6.67
CA ILE A 41 3.02 -0.75 -6.52
C ILE A 41 2.40 -1.09 -7.89
N LYS A 42 2.08 -0.07 -8.69
CA LYS A 42 1.55 -0.23 -10.05
C LYS A 42 2.53 -0.91 -11.01
N SER A 43 3.83 -0.63 -10.89
CA SER A 43 4.86 -1.25 -11.74
C SER A 43 4.94 -2.78 -11.55
N PHE A 44 4.52 -3.27 -10.39
CA PHE A 44 4.41 -4.70 -10.09
C PHE A 44 3.04 -5.31 -10.46
N GLY A 45 2.16 -4.55 -11.11
CA GLY A 45 0.84 -5.03 -11.54
C GLY A 45 -0.22 -5.05 -10.44
N TYR A 46 0.05 -4.40 -9.30
CA TYR A 46 -0.94 -4.23 -8.24
C TYR A 46 -1.71 -2.92 -8.41
N GLU A 47 -3.02 -3.01 -8.20
CA GLU A 47 -3.88 -1.84 -8.10
C GLU A 47 -4.00 -1.41 -6.63
N ARG A 48 -4.14 -0.11 -6.44
CA ARG A 48 -4.35 0.48 -5.11
C ARG A 48 -5.84 0.58 -4.83
#